data_AF-A0A2T2WN72-F1
#
_entry.id   AF-A0A2T2WN72-F1
#
_cell.length_a   1.000
_cell.length_b   1.000
_cell.length_c   1.000
_cell.angle_alpha   90.00
_cell.angle_beta   90.00
_cell.angle_gamma   90.00
#
_symmetry.space_group_name_H-M   'P 1'
#
loop_
_entity.id
_entity.type
_entity.pdbx_description
1 polymer ?
#
loop_
_entity_poly.entity_id
_entity_poly.type
_entity_poly.pdbx_seq_one_letter_code
_entity_poly.pdbx_strand_id
1 'polypeptide(L)' 'MFRQRWPEEFRCPACEGNEYWTIQRSGRTAPLYECPACRQQVSVTAGTIFHRTSVPLRVWFLAIFLMAVDKGGNRRWP' A
#
# COMPACT_ATOMS: atom_id res chain seq x y z
N MET A 1 -7.18 -4.23 -0.17
CA MET A 1 -6.12 -4.00 0.85
C MET A 1 -6.61 -3.25 2.07
N PHE A 2 -7.53 -2.29 1.95
CA PHE A 2 -8.13 -1.60 3.10
C PHE A 2 -8.71 -2.58 4.14
N ARG A 3 -9.49 -3.57 3.67
CA ARG A 3 -10.10 -4.63 4.49
C ARG A 3 -9.13 -5.60 5.17
N GLN A 4 -7.87 -5.68 4.74
CA GLN A 4 -6.87 -6.54 5.42
C GLN A 4 -6.28 -5.85 6.65
N ARG A 5 -6.18 -4.51 6.61
CA ARG A 5 -5.62 -3.74 7.71
C ARG A 5 -6.67 -3.30 8.71
N TRP A 6 -7.87 -2.99 8.22
CA TRP A 6 -9.03 -2.65 9.04
C TRP A 6 -10.22 -3.50 8.57
N PRO A 7 -10.39 -4.71 9.16
CA PRO A 7 -11.45 -5.63 8.75
C PRO A 7 -12.84 -5.20 9.18
N GLU A 8 -12.95 -4.44 10.28
CA GLU A 8 -14.23 -4.02 10.87
C GLU A 8 -14.45 -2.50 10.77
N GLU A 9 -13.49 -1.68 11.21
CA GLU A 9 -13.61 -0.22 11.16
C GLU A 9 -12.22 0.42 11.08
N PHE A 10 -12.10 1.55 10.36
CA PHE A 10 -10.86 2.32 10.39
C PHE A 10 -10.68 2.90 11.79
N ARG A 11 -9.60 2.52 12.47
CA ARG A 11 -9.18 3.14 13.72
C ARG A 11 -7.89 3.90 13.51
N CYS A 12 -7.91 5.19 13.85
CA CYS A 12 -6.69 5.99 13.86
C CYS A 12 -5.73 5.46 14.93
N PRO A 13 -4.45 5.16 14.60
CA PRO A 13 -3.48 4.66 15.57
C PRO A 13 -3.03 5.72 16.59
N ALA A 14 -3.31 7.01 16.35
CA ALA A 14 -2.88 8.09 17.24
C ALA A 14 -3.96 8.51 18.24
N CYS A 15 -5.24 8.46 17.85
CA CYS A 15 -6.33 8.99 18.66
C CYS A 15 -7.55 8.05 18.77
N GLU A 16 -7.47 6.83 18.21
CA GLU A 16 -8.56 5.85 18.15
C GLU A 16 -9.87 6.32 17.51
N GLY A 17 -9.85 7.47 16.85
CA GLY A 17 -10.99 7.98 16.09
C GLY A 17 -11.37 7.01 14.96
N ASN A 18 -12.67 6.88 14.76
CA ASN A 18 -13.30 6.08 13.71
C ASN A 18 -13.58 6.88 12.42
N GLU A 19 -13.47 8.21 12.50
CA GLU A 19 -13.63 9.10 11.36
C GLU A 19 -12.35 9.23 10.54
N TYR A 20 -12.50 9.26 9.21
CA TYR A 20 -11.41 9.44 8.28
C TYR A 20 -11.85 10.19 7.01
N TRP A 21 -10.91 10.95 6.46
CA TRP A 21 -11.03 11.61 5.16
C TRP A 21 -10.13 10.90 4.16
N THR A 22 -10.66 10.58 2.99
CA THR A 22 -9.85 9.98 1.93
C THR A 22 -9.26 11.07 1.05
N ILE A 23 -7.93 11.16 1.03
CA ILE A 23 -7.18 12.10 0.20
C ILE A 23 -6.57 11.33 -0.98
N GLN A 24 -6.96 11.69 -2.19
CA GLN A 24 -6.35 11.22 -3.43
C GLN A 24 -5.43 12.32 -3.97
N ARG A 25 -4.11 12.12 -3.91
CA ARG A 25 -3.14 13.05 -4.50
C ARG A 25 -2.82 12.61 -5.92
N SER A 26 -2.83 13.54 -6.88
CA SER A 26 -2.35 13.26 -8.24
C SER A 26 -0.89 12.78 -8.18
N GLY A 27 -0.61 11.64 -8.82
CA GLY A 27 0.70 10.99 -8.79
C GLY A 27 0.88 9.89 -7.74
N ARG A 28 -0.09 9.64 -6.84
CA ARG A 28 -0.07 8.45 -5.97
C ARG A 28 -1.10 7.42 -6.42
N THR A 29 -0.69 6.17 -6.49
CA THR A 29 -1.58 5.05 -6.84
C THR A 29 -2.47 4.61 -5.66
N ALA A 30 -2.13 4.99 -4.43
CA ALA A 30 -2.85 4.58 -3.23
C ALA A 30 -3.51 5.78 -2.51
N PRO A 31 -4.77 5.63 -2.04
CA PRO A 31 -5.42 6.63 -1.18
C PRO A 31 -4.64 6.85 0.11
N LEU A 32 -4.61 8.11 0.56
CA LEU A 32 -4.29 8.45 1.95
C LEU A 32 -5.58 8.60 2.76
N TYR A 33 -5.51 8.26 4.03
CA TYR A 33 -6.58 8.37 5.00
C TYR A 33 -6.12 9.36 6.07
N GLU A 34 -6.79 10.50 6.18
CA GLU A 34 -6.48 11.53 7.17
C GLU A 34 -7.52 11.48 8.29
N CYS A 35 -7.08 11.39 9.53
CA CYS A 35 -7.98 11.46 10.67
C CYS A 35 -8.30 12.92 11.00
N PRO A 36 -9.57 13.36 11.07
CA PRO A 36 -9.89 14.76 11.40
C PRO A 36 -9.56 15.14 12.84
N ALA A 37 -9.63 14.18 13.77
CA ALA A 37 -9.40 14.42 15.20
C ALA A 37 -7.94 14.78 15.52
N CYS A 38 -6.97 14.08 14.89
CA CYS A 38 -5.54 14.30 15.12
C CYS A 38 -4.77 14.84 13.90
N ARG A 39 -5.45 15.03 12.76
CA ARG A 39 -4.86 15.40 11.45
C ARG A 39 -3.75 14.47 10.98
N GLN A 40 -3.70 13.24 11.49
CA GLN A 40 -2.67 12.29 11.13
C GLN A 40 -3.01 11.60 9.80
N GLN A 41 -2.05 11.60 8.88
CA GLN A 41 -2.18 10.94 7.57
C GLN A 41 -1.65 9.51 7.62
N VAL A 42 -2.52 8.55 7.35
CA VAL A 42 -2.20 7.12 7.28
C VAL A 42 -2.47 6.63 5.87
N SER A 43 -1.48 6.00 5.23
CA SER A 43 -1.73 5.29 3.96
C SER A 43 -2.07 3.83 4.26
N VAL A 44 -2.88 3.19 3.41
CA VAL A 44 -3.19 1.75 3.56
C VAL A 44 -1.92 0.90 3.47
N THR A 45 -0.96 1.37 2.66
CA THR A 45 0.36 0.78 2.50
C THR A 45 1.37 1.20 3.56
N ALA A 46 1.02 2.06 4.54
CA ALA A 46 1.92 2.57 5.56
C ALA A 46 2.59 1.45 6.37
N GLY A 47 3.90 1.26 6.23
CA GLY A 47 4.62 0.19 6.93
C GLY A 47 4.62 -1.17 6.21
N THR A 48 4.18 -1.23 4.95
CA THR A 48 4.51 -2.35 4.06
C THR A 48 5.69 -1.97 3.16
N ILE A 49 6.34 -2.96 2.54
CA ILE A 49 7.35 -2.73 1.49
C ILE A 49 6.82 -1.84 0.33
N PHE A 50 5.49 -1.72 0.19
CA PHE A 50 4.82 -0.86 -0.79
C PHE A 50 4.59 0.59 -0.32
N HIS A 51 5.04 0.94 0.89
CA HIS A 51 4.82 2.26 1.49
C HIS A 51 5.42 3.42 0.68
N ARG A 52 6.53 3.18 -0.02
CA ARG A 52 7.32 4.23 -0.71
C ARG A 52 7.43 4.03 -2.21
N THR A 53 6.75 3.04 -2.76
CA THR A 53 6.93 2.71 -4.17
C THR A 53 5.92 3.49 -5.00
N SER A 54 6.41 4.39 -5.84
CA SER A 54 5.60 5.06 -6.88
C SER A 54 5.06 4.10 -7.95
N VAL A 55 5.39 2.81 -7.80
CA VAL A 55 5.02 1.72 -8.70
C VAL A 55 3.68 1.13 -8.23
N PRO A 56 2.68 1.01 -9.13
CA PRO A 56 1.40 0.38 -8.80
C PRO A 56 1.57 -1.02 -8.22
N LEU A 57 0.78 -1.37 -7.20
CA LEU A 57 0.86 -2.70 -6.58
C LEU A 57 0.73 -3.87 -7.56
N ARG A 58 -0.02 -3.70 -8.66
CA ARG A 58 -0.12 -4.71 -9.73
C ARG A 58 1.24 -5.06 -10.32
N VAL A 59 2.12 -4.08 -10.49
CA VAL A 59 3.48 -4.28 -10.99
C VAL A 59 4.34 -5.00 -9.97
N TRP A 60 4.16 -4.73 -8.68
CA TRP A 60 4.85 -5.46 -7.62
C TRP A 60 4.43 -6.92 -7.53
N PHE A 61 3.12 -7.20 -7.61
CA PHE A 61 2.64 -8.58 -7.69
C PHE A 61 3.20 -9.29 -8.93
N LEU A 62 3.26 -8.60 -10.07
CA LEU A 62 3.87 -9.14 -11.28
C LEU A 62 5.37 -9.38 -11.11
N ALA A 63 6.12 -8.45 -10.49
CA ALA A 63 7.56 -8.60 -10.26
C ALA A 63 7.85 -9.77 -9.30
N ILE A 64 7.08 -9.91 -8.21
CA ILE A 64 7.19 -11.04 -7.28
C ILE A 64 6.83 -12.35 -7.99
N PHE A 65 5.78 -12.36 -8.80
CA PHE A 65 5.41 -13.51 -9.60
C PHE A 65 6.52 -13.90 -10.58
N LEU A 66 7.09 -12.93 -11.30
CA LEU A 66 8.21 -13.17 -12.22
C LEU A 66 9.44 -13.71 -11.48
N MET A 67 9.78 -13.15 -10.32
CA MET A 67 10.89 -13.66 -9.49
C MET A 67 10.61 -15.07 -8.95
N ALA A 68 9.38 -15.36 -8.53
CA ALA A 68 9.00 -16.67 -7.99
C ALA A 68 8.90 -17.75 -9.08
N VAL A 69 8.55 -17.36 -10.31
CA VAL A 69 8.45 -18.24 -11.47
C VAL A 69 9.78 -18.34 -12.23
N ASP A 70 10.78 -17.50 -11.89
CA ASP A 70 12.15 -17.63 -12.36
C ASP A 70 12.82 -18.87 -11.74
N LYS A 71 12.47 -20.05 -12.25
CA LYS A 71 13.23 -21.28 -12.04
C LYS A 71 14.42 -21.28 -12.99
N GLY A 72 15.51 -20.61 -12.61
CA GLY A 72 16.89 -20.92 -13.05
C GLY A 72 17.08 -21.31 -14.52
N GLY A 73 16.38 -20.64 -15.43
CA GLY A 73 16.31 -21.03 -16.84
C GLY A 73 17.34 -20.28 -17.68
N ASN A 74 18.62 -20.55 -17.43
CA ASN A 74 19.73 -20.45 -18.40
C ASN A 74 19.55 -19.41 -19.53
N ARG A 75 19.65 -18.11 -19.25
CA ARG A 75 20.01 -17.15 -20.30
C ARG A 75 21.52 -17.09 -20.43
N ARG A 76 22.03 -18.07 -21.19
CA ARG A 76 23.31 -17.97 -21.87
C ARG A 76 23.24 -16.77 -22.81
N TRP A 77 23.83 -15.66 -22.36
CA TRP A 77 24.17 -14.51 -23.21
C TRP A 77 25.11 -15.00 -24.32
N PRO A 78 24.83 -14.75 -25.61
CA PRO A 78 25.83 -14.88 -26.67
C PRO A 78 26.86 -13.74 -26.59
#